data_AF-A0AA43EKP7-F1
#
_entry.id   AF-A0AA43EKP7-F1
#
_cell.length_a   1.000
_cell.length_b   1.000
_cell.length_c   1.000
_cell.angle_alpha   90.00
_cell.angle_beta   90.00
_cell.angle_gamma   90.00
#
_symmetry.space_group_name_H-M   'P 1'
#
loop_
_entity.id
_entity.type
_entity.pdbx_description
1 polymer ?
#
loop_
_entity_poly.entity_id
_entity_poly.type
_entity_poly.pdbx_seq_one_letter_code
_entity_poly.pdbx_strand_id
1 'polypeptide(L)'
;MALFIITAACYRLAKPVEGIGITMPGLFPPLLAALSALLLVPDHAPPIAFVAGVLGPLIGADLLHLRDIEKIATGIASIGGAGTFDGIVPSGIVATYLA
;
A
#
# COMPACT_ATOMS: atom_id res chain seq x y z
N MET A 1 3.29 -11.77 -9.23
CA MET A 1 1.93 -12.10 -8.75
C MET A 1 1.57 -11.34 -7.46
N ALA A 2 2.36 -11.45 -6.38
CA ALA A 2 2.10 -10.75 -5.11
C ALA A 2 1.90 -9.23 -5.27
N LEU A 3 2.79 -8.55 -6.03
CA LEU A 3 2.65 -7.12 -6.32
C LEU A 3 1.29 -6.78 -6.94
N PHE A 4 0.88 -7.51 -7.99
CA PHE A 4 -0.40 -7.28 -8.67
C PHE A 4 -1.60 -7.45 -7.73
N ILE A 5 -1.58 -8.49 -6.89
CA ILE A 5 -2.63 -8.74 -5.90
C ILE A 5 -2.75 -7.55 -4.94
N ILE A 6 -1.63 -7.08 -4.40
CA ILE A 6 -1.62 -5.98 -3.43
C ILE A 6 -2.00 -4.67 -4.09
N THR A 7 -1.49 -4.37 -5.28
CA THR A 7 -1.88 -3.18 -6.05
C THR A 7 -3.40 -3.16 -6.28
N ALA A 8 -3.98 -4.27 -6.74
CA ALA A 8 -5.42 -4.36 -6.97
C ALA A 8 -6.22 -4.22 -5.67
N ALA A 9 -5.75 -4.82 -4.58
CA ALA A 9 -6.41 -4.72 -3.28
C ALA A 9 -6.33 -3.30 -2.70
N CYS A 10 -5.16 -2.66 -2.75
CA CYS A 10 -4.95 -1.28 -2.30
C CYS A 10 -5.78 -0.30 -3.13
N TYR A 11 -5.83 -0.47 -4.45
CA TYR A 11 -6.69 0.34 -5.31
C TYR A 11 -8.17 0.24 -4.92
N ARG A 12 -8.66 -0.94 -4.55
CA ARG A 12 -10.06 -1.11 -4.16
C ARG A 12 -10.38 -0.57 -2.77
N LEU A 13 -9.39 -0.50 -1.88
CA LEU A 13 -9.57 -0.09 -0.49
C LEU A 13 -9.30 1.39 -0.27
N ALA A 14 -8.45 1.98 -1.10
CA ALA A 14 -8.13 3.39 -1.08
C ALA A 14 -9.36 4.26 -1.36
N LYS A 15 -9.51 5.30 -0.56
CA LYS A 15 -10.55 6.31 -0.72
C LYS A 15 -9.92 7.70 -0.67
N PRO A 16 -10.07 8.50 -1.74
CA PRO A 16 -9.68 9.90 -1.70
C PRO A 16 -10.68 10.69 -0.85
N VAL A 17 -10.19 11.43 0.13
CA VAL A 17 -10.96 12.23 1.09
C VAL A 17 -10.48 13.68 1.03
N GLU A 18 -11.42 14.61 0.85
CA GLU A 18 -11.15 16.05 0.77
C GLU A 18 -10.43 16.56 2.02
N GLY A 19 -9.41 17.41 1.83
CA GLY A 19 -8.62 17.99 2.92
C GLY A 19 -7.66 17.02 3.64
N ILE A 20 -7.70 15.72 3.32
CA ILE A 20 -6.84 14.69 3.91
C ILE A 20 -5.90 14.12 2.83
N GLY A 21 -6.43 13.66 1.70
CA GLY A 21 -5.69 12.92 0.68
C GLY A 21 -6.22 11.49 0.57
N ILE A 22 -5.34 10.50 0.40
CA ILE A 22 -5.75 9.10 0.26
C ILE A 22 -5.75 8.40 1.60
N THR A 23 -6.85 7.71 1.90
CA THR A 23 -7.01 6.95 3.14
C THR A 23 -7.28 5.48 2.85
N MET A 24 -6.67 4.59 3.64
CA MET A 24 -6.94 3.16 3.67
C MET A 24 -6.44 2.52 4.97
N PRO A 25 -6.83 1.26 5.28
CA PRO A 25 -6.34 0.58 6.48
C PRO A 25 -4.83 0.29 6.39
N GLY A 26 -4.02 1.02 7.17
CA GLY A 26 -2.55 0.97 7.07
C GLY A 26 -1.91 -0.41 7.33
N LEU A 27 -2.52 -1.29 8.12
CA LEU A 27 -2.00 -2.65 8.34
C LEU A 27 -2.43 -3.67 7.27
N PHE A 28 -3.32 -3.30 6.35
CA PHE A 28 -3.81 -4.23 5.35
C PHE A 28 -2.73 -4.62 4.32
N PRO A 29 -1.99 -3.67 3.69
CA PRO A 29 -0.91 -4.00 2.77
C PRO A 29 0.21 -4.87 3.36
N PRO A 30 0.77 -4.58 4.54
CA PRO A 30 1.87 -5.39 5.09
C PRO A 30 1.45 -6.83 5.37
N LEU A 31 0.24 -7.04 5.90
CA LEU A 31 -0.26 -8.38 6.19
C LEU A 31 -0.54 -9.15 4.89
N LEU A 32 -1.14 -8.50 3.90
CA LEU A 32 -1.38 -9.13 2.61
C LEU A 32 -0.06 -9.44 1.88
N ALA A 33 0.95 -8.59 2.02
CA ALA A 33 2.29 -8.79 1.47
C ALA A 33 2.99 -9.99 2.10
N ALA A 34 3.03 -10.05 3.43
CA ALA A 34 3.58 -11.17 4.17
C ALA A 34 2.91 -12.48 3.78
N LEU A 35 1.57 -12.51 3.77
CA LEU A 35 0.80 -13.70 3.43
C LEU A 35 1.04 -14.14 1.98
N SER A 36 0.99 -13.20 1.04
CA SER A 36 1.22 -13.49 -0.38
C SER A 36 2.65 -14.00 -0.63
N ALA A 37 3.64 -13.42 0.05
CA ALA A 37 5.03 -13.83 -0.08
C ALA A 37 5.27 -15.24 0.49
N LEU A 38 4.74 -15.51 1.69
CA LEU A 38 4.81 -16.82 2.34
C LEU A 38 4.10 -17.94 1.55
N LEU A 39 2.97 -17.63 0.90
CA LEU A 39 2.21 -18.63 0.14
C LEU A 39 2.78 -18.88 -1.26
N LEU A 40 3.31 -17.86 -1.93
CA LEU A 40 3.73 -17.96 -3.33
C LEU A 40 5.20 -18.34 -3.48
N VAL A 41 6.08 -17.78 -2.65
CA VAL A 41 7.54 -18.01 -2.73
C VAL A 41 8.14 -17.96 -1.32
N PRO A 42 7.93 -19.02 -0.50
CA PRO A 42 8.37 -19.05 0.90
C PRO A 42 9.87 -18.77 1.06
N ASP A 43 10.70 -19.32 0.18
CA ASP A 43 12.17 -19.19 0.23
C ASP A 43 12.67 -17.74 0.07
N HIS A 44 11.85 -16.85 -0.49
CA HIS A 44 12.16 -15.44 -0.72
C HIS A 44 11.09 -14.52 -0.12
N ALA A 45 10.41 -14.98 0.93
CA ALA A 45 9.29 -14.25 1.50
C ALA A 45 9.64 -12.83 2.00
N PRO A 46 10.77 -12.59 2.71
CA PRO A 46 11.10 -11.25 3.19
C PRO A 46 11.27 -10.19 2.08
N PRO A 47 12.13 -10.39 1.04
CA PRO A 47 12.28 -9.40 -0.01
C PRO A 47 11.00 -9.22 -0.85
N ILE A 48 10.22 -10.28 -1.06
CA ILE A 48 8.95 -10.18 -1.81
C ILE A 48 7.91 -9.42 -1.00
N ALA A 49 7.79 -9.67 0.31
CA ALA A 49 6.90 -8.94 1.19
C ALA A 49 7.27 -7.44 1.24
N PHE A 50 8.57 -7.12 1.26
CA PHE A 50 9.04 -5.74 1.19
C PHE A 50 8.61 -5.06 -0.11
N VAL A 51 9.00 -5.63 -1.26
CA VAL A 51 8.74 -5.02 -2.57
C VAL A 51 7.25 -4.92 -2.84
N ALA A 52 6.49 -5.99 -2.61
CA ALA A 52 5.06 -6.00 -2.86
C ALA A 52 4.28 -5.11 -1.87
N GLY A 53 4.66 -5.10 -0.59
CA GLY A 53 4.00 -4.29 0.43
C GLY A 53 4.32 -2.80 0.35
N VAL A 54 5.47 -2.42 -0.23
CA VAL A 54 5.84 -1.01 -0.47
C VAL A 54 5.27 -0.52 -1.80
N LEU A 55 5.54 -1.22 -2.91
CA LEU A 55 5.10 -0.78 -4.24
C LEU A 55 3.60 -1.00 -4.46
N GLY A 56 2.99 -1.97 -3.77
CA GLY A 56 1.57 -2.25 -3.89
C GLY A 56 0.68 -1.06 -3.52
N PRO A 57 0.78 -0.49 -2.31
CA PRO A 57 0.09 0.73 -1.91
C PRO A 57 0.49 1.94 -2.73
N LEU A 58 1.78 2.13 -3.00
CA LEU A 58 2.25 3.25 -3.81
C LEU A 58 1.61 3.26 -5.21
N ILE A 59 1.51 2.10 -5.86
CA ILE A 59 0.87 2.04 -7.18
C ILE A 59 -0.65 2.07 -7.02
N GLY A 60 -1.19 1.21 -6.17
CA GLY A 60 -2.63 0.94 -6.07
C GLY A 60 -3.41 2.04 -5.38
N ALA A 61 -2.97 2.46 -4.20
CA ALA A 61 -3.61 3.53 -3.45
C ALA A 61 -3.25 4.88 -4.07
N ASP A 62 -1.96 5.19 -4.20
CA ASP A 62 -1.49 6.52 -4.56
C ASP A 62 -1.60 6.83 -6.06
N LEU A 63 -0.80 6.18 -6.90
CA LEU A 63 -0.67 6.56 -8.31
C LEU A 63 -1.98 6.42 -9.09
N LEU A 64 -2.75 5.36 -8.84
CA LEU A 64 -3.99 5.10 -9.58
C LEU A 64 -5.15 6.03 -9.20
N HIS A 65 -5.09 6.73 -8.06
CA HIS A 65 -6.12 7.70 -7.62
C HIS A 65 -5.73 9.16 -7.83
N LEU A 66 -4.58 9.47 -8.44
CA LEU A 66 -4.14 10.85 -8.69
C LEU A 66 -5.22 11.69 -9.39
N ARG A 67 -5.90 11.12 -10.38
CA ARG A 67 -6.98 11.81 -11.12
C ARG A 67 -8.20 12.12 -10.26
N ASP A 68 -8.43 11.35 -9.20
CA ASP A 68 -9.53 11.60 -8.27
C ASP A 68 -9.13 12.63 -7.23
N ILE A 69 -7.88 12.59 -6.76
CA ILE A 69 -7.30 13.65 -5.92
C ILE A 69 -7.36 15.00 -6.62
N GLU A 70 -7.00 15.09 -7.90
CA GLU A 70 -7.08 16.34 -8.69
C GLU A 70 -8.48 16.98 -8.70
N LYS A 71 -9.54 16.17 -8.61
CA LYS A 71 -10.93 16.67 -8.62
C LYS A 71 -11.40 17.16 -7.25
N ILE A 72 -10.77 16.67 -6.18
CA ILE A 72 -11.26 16.85 -4.80
C ILE A 72 -10.32 17.76 -4.00
N ALA A 73 -9.03 17.80 -4.30
CA ALA A 73 -8.05 18.60 -3.59
C ALA A 73 -8.01 20.03 -4.12
N THR A 74 -8.57 20.96 -3.36
CA THR A 74 -8.58 22.41 -3.67
C THR A 74 -7.27 23.13 -3.32
N GLY A 75 -6.18 22.40 -3.03
CA GLY A 75 -4.86 23.01 -2.80
C GLY A 75 -3.71 22.03 -2.56
N ILE A 76 -3.84 21.13 -1.58
CA ILE A 76 -2.76 20.22 -1.18
C ILE A 76 -3.38 18.86 -0.79
N ALA A 77 -2.75 17.76 -1.21
CA ALA A 77 -3.16 16.41 -0.84
C ALA A 77 -1.96 15.61 -0.31
N SER A 78 -2.19 14.81 0.74
CA SER A 78 -1.18 13.88 1.25
C SER A 78 -1.28 12.54 0.52
N ILE A 79 -0.13 12.08 0.02
CA ILE A 79 0.07 10.82 -0.71
C ILE A 79 0.95 9.92 0.15
N GLY A 80 0.63 8.63 0.26
CA GLY A 80 1.43 7.65 0.99
C GLY A 80 1.39 7.79 2.51
N GLY A 81 0.37 8.45 3.09
CA GLY A 81 0.28 8.54 4.54
C GLY A 81 -0.58 9.63 5.11
N ALA A 82 -1.75 9.92 4.51
CA ALA A 82 -2.69 10.89 5.04
C ALA A 82 -3.30 10.39 6.37
N GLY A 83 -2.52 10.48 7.45
CA GLY A 83 -2.92 10.14 8.82
C GLY A 83 -2.39 8.81 9.38
N THR A 84 -1.08 8.52 9.33
CA THR A 84 -0.36 7.49 10.18
C THR A 84 0.14 6.20 9.47
N PHE A 85 0.83 6.30 8.34
CA PHE A 85 1.48 5.18 7.62
C PHE A 85 0.55 4.32 6.72
N ASP A 86 0.55 4.64 5.42
CA ASP A 86 -0.27 4.04 4.35
C ASP A 86 0.18 2.63 3.92
N GLY A 87 0.49 1.76 4.88
CA GLY A 87 0.99 0.42 4.59
C GLY A 87 2.43 0.35 4.11
N ILE A 88 2.99 1.41 3.53
CA ILE A 88 4.37 1.43 2.99
C ILE A 88 5.40 1.17 4.10
N VAL A 89 5.40 1.97 5.16
CA VAL A 89 6.35 1.81 6.27
C VAL A 89 6.14 0.52 7.06
N PRO A 90 4.92 0.18 7.52
CA PRO A 90 4.71 -1.09 8.21
C PRO A 90 4.96 -2.31 7.31
N SER A 91 4.93 -2.19 5.97
CA SER A 91 5.39 -3.26 5.07
C SER A 91 6.89 -3.48 5.15
N GLY A 92 7.68 -2.41 5.28
CA GLY A 92 9.11 -2.52 5.57
C GLY A 92 9.38 -3.22 6.91
N ILE A 93 8.65 -2.84 7.95
CA ILE A 93 8.78 -3.42 9.30
C ILE A 93 8.39 -4.90 9.28
N VAL A 94 7.22 -5.24 8.75
CA VAL A 94 6.73 -6.63 8.68
C VAL A 94 7.66 -7.49 7.82
N ALA A 95 8.16 -6.99 6.69
CA ALA A 95 9.13 -7.69 5.86
C ALA A 95 10.44 -7.97 6.62
N THR A 96 10.87 -7.04 7.48
CA THR A 96 12.06 -7.24 8.32
C THR A 96 11.84 -8.35 9.36
N TYR A 97 10.64 -8.47 9.92
CA TYR A 97 10.29 -9.57 10.84
C TYR A 97 10.21 -10.95 10.17
N LEU A 98 10.10 -11.01 8.84
CA LEU A 98 10.11 -12.26 8.09
C LEU A 98 11.51 -12.80 7.81
N ALA A 99 12.54 -11.94 7.90
CA ALA A 99 13.94 -12.26 7.60
C ALA A 99 14.64 -12.92 8.79
#